data_AF-A0A942WNS4-F1
#
_entry.id   AF-A0A942WNS4-F1
#
_cell.length_a   1.000
_cell.length_b   1.000
_cell.length_c   1.000
_cell.angle_alpha   90.00
_cell.angle_beta   90.00
_cell.angle_gamma   90.00
#
_symmetry.space_group_name_H-M   'P 1'
#
loop_
_entity.id
_entity.type
_entity.pdbx_description
1 polymer ?
#
loop_
_entity_poly.entity_id
_entity_poly.type
_entity_poly.pdbx_seq_one_letter_code
_entity_poly.pdbx_strand_id
1 'polypeptide(L)'
;MRMYIGADLVPTDINKTLFENGNGEAFVGKELYEILKQSDLNVFNLEVPLTDIETPIVKFGNNLIAPTKTINGYKALEPLFLTLANNHSLDQGVEGLTTTLNLLKQHKIAHAGAGANLKEAKKPFIFEKDDIRIGFYLCTENEFTIATCHTMGANPFDVLESFDEVKVLKAQCDYVIVLYHGGKEFYRYPSPMLQKYCHKFVDSGANLVICQHNHCVGSREDYQGGTIIYGQGNFIFNSDFYVNHQEFVKDAILVTIDVTKDDFVVSELPIRRTDNGTRLATETEATETLKAYRKRSEEIKDPHFVIQSYKDFADTHVKRYLREFLGRSFIVRAINALLGRKLVELILGRTSYLAIQNYLECEAHHELFLRGIKNINKK
;
A
#
# COMPACT_ATOMS: atom_id res chain seq x y z
N MET A 1 15.21 -16.36 13.64
CA MET A 1 14.16 -15.33 13.78
C MET A 1 13.04 -15.60 12.77
N ARG A 2 11.77 -15.51 13.17
CA ARG A 2 10.61 -15.70 12.31
C ARG A 2 9.69 -14.48 12.34
N MET A 3 9.36 -13.95 11.18
CA MET A 3 8.47 -12.79 11.04
C MET A 3 7.34 -13.06 10.06
N TYR A 4 6.24 -12.34 10.23
CA TYR A 4 5.13 -12.33 9.28
C TYR A 4 4.82 -10.92 8.83
N ILE A 5 4.70 -10.71 7.52
CA ILE A 5 4.30 -9.43 6.93
C ILE A 5 2.95 -9.62 6.26
N GLY A 6 1.91 -9.05 6.86
CA GLY A 6 0.62 -8.85 6.20
C GLY A 6 0.50 -7.44 5.66
N ALA A 7 -0.38 -7.25 4.68
CA ALA A 7 -0.70 -5.94 4.16
C ALA A 7 -1.70 -5.21 5.09
N ASP A 8 -2.77 -4.68 4.51
CA ASP A 8 -3.63 -3.71 5.16
C ASP A 8 -4.43 -4.36 6.30
N LEU A 9 -4.26 -3.84 7.52
CA LEU A 9 -4.97 -4.22 8.74
C LEU A 9 -5.80 -3.01 9.22
N VAL A 10 -7.04 -2.97 8.71
CA VAL A 10 -7.95 -1.83 8.78
C VAL A 10 -9.27 -2.26 9.45
N PRO A 11 -9.54 -1.77 10.67
CA PRO A 11 -10.86 -1.80 11.27
C PRO A 11 -11.83 -1.02 10.39
N THR A 12 -12.96 -1.62 10.06
CA THR A 12 -14.04 -0.99 9.32
C THR A 12 -15.34 -1.14 10.10
N ASP A 13 -16.44 -0.52 9.63
CA ASP A 13 -17.74 -0.66 10.28
C ASP A 13 -18.22 -2.10 10.44
N ILE A 14 -17.71 -3.02 9.60
CA ILE A 14 -18.07 -4.44 9.64
C ILE A 14 -17.46 -5.14 10.86
N ASN A 15 -16.21 -4.82 11.22
CA ASN A 15 -15.44 -5.56 12.23
C ASN A 15 -14.89 -4.71 13.38
N LYS A 16 -15.16 -3.40 13.42
CA LYS A 16 -14.65 -2.47 14.43
C LYS A 16 -14.89 -2.97 15.87
N THR A 17 -16.05 -3.56 16.15
CA THR A 17 -16.38 -4.07 17.47
C THR A 17 -15.43 -5.18 17.92
N LEU A 18 -14.94 -6.02 17.00
CA LEU A 18 -13.96 -7.06 17.31
C LEU A 18 -12.60 -6.46 17.68
N PHE A 19 -12.18 -5.41 16.96
CA PHE A 19 -10.98 -4.65 17.28
C PHE A 19 -11.11 -3.92 18.63
N GLU A 20 -12.22 -3.24 18.88
CA GLU A 20 -12.47 -2.56 20.15
C GLU A 20 -12.39 -3.50 21.36
N ASN A 21 -12.88 -4.72 21.20
CA ASN A 21 -12.86 -5.75 22.23
C ASN A 21 -11.49 -6.43 22.39
N GLY A 22 -10.56 -6.24 21.46
CA GLY A 22 -9.23 -6.86 21.49
C GLY A 22 -9.24 -8.37 21.33
N ASN A 23 -10.28 -8.94 20.69
CA ASN A 23 -10.36 -10.38 20.47
C ASN A 23 -9.67 -10.76 19.16
N GLY A 24 -8.33 -10.87 19.19
CA GLY A 24 -7.50 -11.21 18.04
C GLY A 24 -7.93 -12.50 17.34
N GLU A 25 -8.14 -13.56 18.12
CA GLU A 25 -8.56 -14.87 17.61
C GLU A 25 -9.87 -14.80 16.81
N ALA A 26 -10.82 -13.96 17.23
CA ALA A 26 -12.11 -13.85 16.56
C ALA A 26 -12.01 -13.29 15.13
N PHE A 27 -11.01 -12.46 14.81
CA PHE A 27 -10.87 -11.86 13.48
C PHE A 27 -9.73 -12.44 12.64
N VAL A 28 -8.83 -13.26 13.21
CA VAL A 28 -7.81 -14.00 12.40
C VAL A 28 -8.02 -15.52 12.41
N GLY A 29 -8.90 -16.04 13.25
CA GLY A 29 -9.08 -17.48 13.47
C GLY A 29 -7.97 -18.11 14.31
N LYS A 30 -8.28 -19.22 14.98
CA LYS A 30 -7.40 -19.87 15.96
C LYS A 30 -6.01 -20.23 15.43
N GLU A 31 -5.95 -20.92 14.28
CA GLU A 31 -4.67 -21.41 13.74
C GLU A 31 -3.72 -20.27 13.39
N LEU A 32 -4.22 -19.26 12.68
CA LEU A 32 -3.43 -18.08 12.32
C LEU A 32 -3.08 -17.23 13.55
N TYR A 33 -3.96 -17.14 14.55
CA TYR A 33 -3.67 -16.44 15.79
C TYR A 33 -2.48 -17.03 16.54
N GLU A 34 -2.43 -18.36 16.66
CA GLU A 34 -1.30 -19.07 17.28
C GLU A 34 0.00 -18.88 16.49
N ILE A 35 -0.07 -18.91 15.16
CA ILE A 35 1.08 -18.65 14.27
C ILE A 35 1.66 -17.25 14.52
N LEU A 36 0.81 -16.22 14.57
CA LEU A 36 1.22 -14.83 14.80
C LEU A 36 1.79 -14.63 16.21
N LYS A 37 1.26 -15.31 17.23
CA LYS A 37 1.76 -15.20 18.61
C LYS A 37 3.12 -15.83 18.83
N GLN A 38 3.49 -16.82 18.02
CA GLN A 38 4.78 -17.51 18.10
C GLN A 38 5.87 -16.81 17.30
N SER A 39 5.54 -15.72 16.59
CA SER A 39 6.51 -14.96 15.79
C SER A 39 7.39 -14.07 16.66
N ASP A 40 8.50 -13.64 16.09
CA ASP A 40 9.35 -12.62 16.70
C ASP A 40 8.87 -11.21 16.36
N LEU A 41 8.20 -11.05 15.22
CA LEU A 41 7.63 -9.79 14.76
C LEU A 41 6.52 -10.03 13.73
N ASN A 42 5.33 -9.47 13.99
CA ASN A 42 4.28 -9.31 13.00
C ASN A 42 4.31 -7.88 12.46
N VAL A 43 4.23 -7.72 11.14
CA VAL A 43 4.26 -6.44 10.44
C VAL A 43 2.97 -6.26 9.66
N PHE A 44 2.26 -5.16 9.89
CA PHE A 44 1.01 -4.84 9.18
C PHE A 44 0.93 -3.36 8.79
N ASN A 45 0.21 -3.07 7.72
CA ASN A 45 -0.05 -1.70 7.28
C ASN A 45 -1.28 -1.13 8.00
N LEU A 46 -1.08 -0.08 8.81
CA LEU A 46 -2.15 0.68 9.46
C LEU A 46 -2.61 1.78 8.49
N GLU A 47 -3.53 1.41 7.60
CA GLU A 47 -4.04 2.28 6.53
C GLU A 47 -5.30 3.05 6.95
N VAL A 48 -5.37 3.44 8.22
CA VAL A 48 -6.48 4.25 8.73
C VAL A 48 -6.02 5.07 9.95
N PRO A 49 -6.39 6.36 10.06
CA PRO A 49 -6.16 7.12 11.27
C PRO A 49 -7.03 6.60 12.42
N LEU A 50 -6.40 6.41 13.59
CA LEU A 50 -7.07 6.05 14.84
C LEU A 50 -7.41 7.31 15.61
N THR A 51 -8.65 7.78 15.50
CA THR A 51 -9.13 9.00 16.14
C THR A 51 -10.64 8.95 16.36
N ASP A 52 -11.12 9.62 17.41
CA ASP A 52 -12.55 9.80 17.69
C ASP A 52 -13.05 11.17 17.20
N ILE A 53 -12.19 11.96 16.55
CA ILE A 53 -12.49 13.30 16.02
C ILE A 53 -12.36 13.28 14.50
N GLU A 54 -13.47 13.56 13.80
CA GLU A 54 -13.48 13.72 12.35
C GLU A 54 -12.93 15.09 11.94
N THR A 55 -11.81 15.06 11.20
CA THR A 55 -11.17 16.25 10.62
C THR A 55 -10.65 15.94 9.21
N PRO A 56 -11.54 15.56 8.28
CA PRO A 56 -11.14 15.02 7.00
C PRO A 56 -10.38 16.05 6.14
N ILE A 57 -9.29 15.61 5.50
CA ILE A 57 -8.58 16.45 4.51
C ILE A 57 -9.37 16.53 3.20
N VAL A 58 -9.18 17.62 2.47
CA VAL A 58 -9.68 17.73 1.09
C VAL A 58 -8.81 16.86 0.17
N LYS A 59 -9.36 15.73 -0.28
CA LYS A 59 -8.68 14.83 -1.22
C LYS A 59 -9.63 14.23 -2.24
N PHE A 60 -9.05 13.59 -3.26
CA PHE A 60 -9.78 12.73 -4.17
C PHE A 60 -9.82 11.31 -3.62
N GLY A 61 -11.01 10.77 -3.36
CA GLY A 61 -11.20 9.47 -2.69
C GLY A 61 -11.84 9.64 -1.31
N ASN A 62 -12.03 8.53 -0.59
CA ASN A 62 -12.67 8.52 0.72
C ASN A 62 -11.67 8.82 1.83
N ASN A 63 -12.07 9.60 2.83
CA ASN A 63 -11.35 9.71 4.10
C ASN A 63 -11.76 8.57 5.02
N LEU A 64 -10.79 7.79 5.48
CA LEU A 64 -10.99 6.71 6.45
C LEU A 64 -10.84 7.24 7.87
N ILE A 65 -11.48 6.56 8.82
CA ILE A 65 -11.39 6.81 10.25
C ILE A 65 -11.70 5.53 11.00
N ALA A 66 -10.99 5.27 12.09
CA ALA A 66 -11.33 4.21 13.03
C ALA A 66 -11.26 4.76 14.47
N PRO A 67 -12.19 4.36 15.37
CA PRO A 67 -12.17 4.81 16.76
C PRO A 67 -10.86 4.45 17.47
N THR A 68 -10.40 5.29 18.40
CA THR A 68 -9.15 5.05 19.14
C THR A 68 -9.15 3.71 19.86
N LYS A 69 -10.32 3.29 20.34
CA LYS A 69 -10.53 2.02 21.05
C LYS A 69 -10.16 0.78 20.22
N THR A 70 -10.13 0.87 18.89
CA THR A 70 -9.68 -0.22 18.01
C THR A 70 -8.21 -0.61 18.21
N ILE A 71 -7.41 0.22 18.90
CA ILE A 71 -6.04 -0.11 19.33
C ILE A 71 -5.94 -1.46 20.04
N ASN A 72 -6.99 -1.88 20.74
CA ASN A 72 -7.03 -3.16 21.44
C ASN A 72 -6.87 -4.36 20.50
N GLY A 73 -7.39 -4.27 19.27
CA GLY A 73 -7.26 -5.32 18.26
C GLY A 73 -5.82 -5.48 17.79
N TYR A 74 -5.11 -4.37 17.59
CA TYR A 74 -3.69 -4.39 17.24
C TYR A 74 -2.85 -5.00 18.36
N LYS A 75 -3.09 -4.60 19.62
CA LYS A 75 -2.41 -5.19 20.79
C LYS A 75 -2.61 -6.71 20.91
N ALA A 76 -3.75 -7.21 20.46
CA ALA A 76 -4.03 -8.64 20.49
C ALA A 76 -3.11 -9.45 19.54
N LEU A 77 -2.49 -8.81 18.55
CA LEU A 77 -1.59 -9.42 17.57
C LEU A 77 -0.09 -9.18 17.87
N GLU A 78 0.24 -8.71 19.07
CA GLU A 78 1.65 -8.57 19.49
C GLU A 78 2.37 -9.94 19.46
N PRO A 79 3.68 -9.98 19.12
CA PRO A 79 4.61 -8.86 18.88
C PRO A 79 4.37 -8.13 17.55
N LEU A 80 4.32 -6.78 17.56
CA LEU A 80 3.76 -6.00 16.45
C LEU A 80 4.60 -4.78 16.06
N PHE A 81 4.76 -4.58 14.75
CA PHE A 81 5.23 -3.36 14.09
C PHE A 81 4.18 -2.89 13.06
N LEU A 82 3.79 -1.61 13.14
CA LEU A 82 2.80 -1.02 12.21
C LEU A 82 3.44 -0.02 11.26
N THR A 83 3.11 -0.15 9.99
CA THR A 83 3.55 0.76 8.94
C THR A 83 2.50 1.86 8.71
N LEU A 84 2.98 3.08 8.49
CA LEU A 84 2.16 4.27 8.29
C LEU A 84 2.55 5.01 6.99
N ALA A 85 3.44 4.46 6.18
CA ALA A 85 3.72 5.02 4.86
C ALA A 85 2.62 4.56 3.90
N ASN A 86 1.47 5.23 3.92
CA ASN A 86 0.34 4.95 3.04
C ASN A 86 -0.48 6.21 2.72
N ASN A 87 -1.38 6.08 1.74
CA ASN A 87 -2.21 7.16 1.22
C ASN A 87 -3.40 7.54 2.12
N HIS A 88 -3.58 6.88 3.26
CA HIS A 88 -4.67 7.13 4.21
C HIS A 88 -4.23 7.68 5.57
N SER A 89 -2.92 7.75 5.83
CA SER A 89 -2.38 8.13 7.15
C SER A 89 -2.73 9.55 7.61
N LEU A 90 -3.06 10.46 6.69
CA LEU A 90 -3.47 11.84 7.00
C LEU A 90 -4.95 12.08 6.67
N ASP A 91 -5.76 11.03 6.55
CA ASP A 91 -7.15 11.18 6.12
C ASP A 91 -7.98 12.06 7.04
N GLN A 92 -7.71 12.01 8.35
CA GLN A 92 -8.30 12.87 9.37
C GLN A 92 -7.33 13.99 9.77
N GLY A 93 -6.55 14.49 8.80
CA GLY A 93 -5.66 15.62 9.00
C GLY A 93 -4.55 15.40 10.02
N VAL A 94 -3.95 16.51 10.46
CA VAL A 94 -2.88 16.51 11.47
C VAL A 94 -3.39 15.96 12.80
N GLU A 95 -4.64 16.25 13.17
CA GLU A 95 -5.27 15.78 14.40
C GLU A 95 -5.33 14.25 14.43
N GLY A 96 -5.82 13.62 13.36
CA GLY A 96 -5.94 12.17 13.27
C GLY A 96 -4.60 11.44 13.31
N LEU A 97 -3.61 11.92 12.54
CA LEU A 97 -2.27 11.30 12.57
C LEU A 97 -1.55 11.54 13.91
N THR A 98 -1.70 12.73 14.50
CA THR A 98 -1.16 13.01 15.85
C THR A 98 -1.76 12.08 16.89
N THR A 99 -3.08 11.90 16.88
CA THR A 99 -3.77 10.98 17.79
C THR A 99 -3.28 9.55 17.58
N THR A 100 -3.17 9.10 16.33
CA THR A 100 -2.65 7.77 15.97
C THR A 100 -1.25 7.55 16.53
N LEU A 101 -0.31 8.46 16.27
CA LEU A 101 1.08 8.35 16.74
C LEU A 101 1.18 8.36 18.28
N ASN A 102 0.40 9.22 18.95
CA ASN A 102 0.35 9.28 20.41
C ASN A 102 -0.20 7.99 21.00
N LEU A 103 -1.24 7.42 20.40
CA LEU A 103 -1.86 6.18 20.84
C LEU A 103 -0.92 4.99 20.70
N LEU A 104 -0.23 4.87 19.56
CA LEU A 104 0.80 3.84 19.33
C LEU A 104 1.93 3.96 20.34
N LYS A 105 2.40 5.19 20.60
CA LYS A 105 3.42 5.47 21.62
C LYS A 105 2.97 5.11 23.03
N GLN A 106 1.74 5.47 23.42
CA GLN A 106 1.16 5.14 24.72
C GLN A 106 1.10 3.63 24.96
N HIS A 107 0.74 2.87 23.92
CA HIS A 107 0.64 1.41 23.98
C HIS A 107 1.94 0.68 23.65
N LYS A 108 3.04 1.40 23.39
CA LYS A 108 4.37 0.85 23.06
C LYS A 108 4.37 -0.04 21.81
N ILE A 109 3.49 0.23 20.85
CA ILE A 109 3.48 -0.45 19.56
C ILE A 109 4.51 0.21 18.65
N ALA A 110 5.46 -0.58 18.13
CA ALA A 110 6.48 -0.09 17.20
C ALA A 110 5.81 0.38 15.90
N HIS A 111 6.27 1.50 15.35
CA HIS A 111 5.71 2.06 14.12
C HIS A 111 6.70 2.96 13.39
N ALA A 112 6.53 3.09 12.07
CA ALA A 112 7.33 3.97 11.21
C ALA A 112 6.60 4.25 9.88
N GLY A 113 7.16 5.17 9.08
CA GLY A 113 6.65 5.52 7.74
C GLY A 113 5.76 6.77 7.70
N ALA A 114 5.45 7.36 8.85
CA ALA A 114 4.82 8.68 8.95
C ALA A 114 5.41 9.45 10.15
N GLY A 115 5.34 10.78 10.12
CA GLY A 115 5.89 11.59 11.19
C GLY A 115 5.53 13.06 11.07
N ALA A 116 5.94 13.86 12.08
CA ALA A 116 5.63 15.29 12.19
C ALA A 116 6.19 16.15 11.04
N ASN A 117 7.13 15.62 10.26
CA ASN A 117 7.71 16.19 9.07
C ASN A 117 8.41 15.08 8.26
N LEU A 118 8.92 15.42 7.08
CA LEU A 118 9.57 14.49 6.17
C LEU A 118 10.77 13.77 6.81
N LYS A 119 11.57 14.46 7.63
CA LYS A 119 12.73 13.85 8.31
C LYS A 119 12.32 12.75 9.28
N GLU A 120 11.24 12.97 10.04
CA GLU A 120 10.69 11.96 10.95
C GLU A 120 10.02 10.82 10.18
N ALA A 121 9.25 11.14 9.14
CA ALA A 121 8.56 10.14 8.31
C ALA A 121 9.54 9.17 7.61
N LYS A 122 10.70 9.69 7.17
CA LYS A 122 11.77 8.92 6.51
C LYS A 122 12.52 7.94 7.42
N LYS A 123 12.40 8.06 8.74
CA LYS A 123 13.19 7.21 9.65
C LYS A 123 12.84 5.73 9.41
N PRO A 124 13.84 4.89 9.09
CA PRO A 124 13.60 3.46 8.97
C PRO A 124 13.36 2.87 10.35
N PHE A 125 12.74 1.68 10.38
CA PHE A 125 12.67 0.87 11.58
C PHE A 125 13.74 -0.21 11.51
N ILE A 126 14.55 -0.38 12.56
CA ILE A 126 15.54 -1.46 12.64
C ILE A 126 15.11 -2.39 13.76
N PHE A 127 14.82 -3.63 13.39
CA PHE A 127 14.55 -4.71 14.33
C PHE A 127 15.82 -5.53 14.54
N GLU A 128 16.20 -5.75 15.78
CA GLU A 128 17.41 -6.47 16.15
C GLU A 128 17.09 -7.59 17.13
N LYS A 129 17.48 -8.81 16.79
CA LYS A 129 17.36 -9.98 17.67
C LYS A 129 18.43 -11.01 17.30
N ASP A 130 19.02 -11.63 18.31
CA ASP A 130 20.09 -12.64 18.17
C ASP A 130 21.26 -12.15 17.30
N ASP A 131 21.68 -10.88 17.51
CA ASP A 131 22.73 -10.18 16.75
C ASP A 131 22.47 -10.03 15.23
N ILE A 132 21.22 -10.22 14.79
CA ILE A 132 20.79 -10.00 13.40
C ILE A 132 19.93 -8.73 13.34
N ARG A 133 20.28 -7.82 12.43
CA ARG A 133 19.59 -6.55 12.22
C ARG A 133 18.83 -6.55 10.90
N ILE A 134 17.53 -6.29 10.98
CA ILE A 134 16.64 -6.17 9.83
C ILE A 134 16.12 -4.74 9.75
N GLY A 135 16.50 -4.04 8.68
CA GLY A 135 16.04 -2.70 8.39
C GLY A 135 14.75 -2.71 7.56
N PHE A 136 13.78 -1.90 7.94
CA PHE A 136 12.54 -1.65 7.21
C PHE A 136 12.55 -0.22 6.67
N TYR A 137 12.59 -0.09 5.35
CA TYR A 137 12.35 1.17 4.66
C TYR A 137 10.91 1.20 4.14
N LEU A 138 10.18 2.27 4.44
CA LEU A 138 8.75 2.36 4.14
C LEU A 138 8.48 3.64 3.36
N CYS A 139 7.81 3.55 2.22
CA CYS A 139 7.45 4.71 1.41
C CYS A 139 6.11 4.50 0.71
N THR A 140 5.41 5.57 0.38
CA THR A 140 4.15 5.54 -0.38
C THR A 140 4.19 6.45 -1.60
N GLU A 141 3.43 6.11 -2.63
CA GLU A 141 3.28 6.99 -3.79
C GLU A 141 2.73 8.37 -3.41
N ASN A 142 3.10 9.38 -4.21
CA ASN A 142 2.81 10.77 -3.87
C ASN A 142 1.32 11.10 -4.03
N GLU A 143 0.58 11.02 -2.92
CA GLU A 143 -0.83 11.39 -2.83
C GLU A 143 -1.05 12.60 -1.89
N PHE A 144 -2.19 12.63 -1.19
CA PHE A 144 -2.66 13.76 -0.39
C PHE A 144 -2.16 13.73 1.07
N THR A 145 -1.45 12.66 1.47
CA THR A 145 -1.02 12.42 2.86
C THR A 145 0.46 12.64 3.10
N ILE A 146 1.20 13.11 2.10
CA ILE A 146 2.66 13.17 2.11
C ILE A 146 3.21 14.22 3.08
N ALA A 147 4.22 13.83 3.86
CA ALA A 147 4.98 14.73 4.72
C ALA A 147 5.82 15.71 3.89
N THR A 148 5.96 16.94 4.38
CA THR A 148 6.91 17.93 3.84
C THR A 148 7.95 18.28 4.89
N CYS A 149 8.90 19.15 4.55
CA CYS A 149 9.88 19.67 5.52
C CYS A 149 9.24 20.28 6.79
N HIS A 150 8.00 20.77 6.71
CA HIS A 150 7.32 21.45 7.79
C HIS A 150 5.94 20.89 8.14
N THR A 151 5.45 19.88 7.41
CA THR A 151 4.12 19.32 7.63
C THR A 151 4.16 17.82 7.86
N MET A 152 3.30 17.39 8.78
CA MET A 152 3.10 15.98 9.13
C MET A 152 2.54 15.19 7.94
N GLY A 153 2.90 13.91 7.86
CA GLY A 153 2.38 13.00 6.84
C GLY A 153 3.18 11.71 6.70
N ALA A 154 2.86 10.94 5.67
CA ALA A 154 3.54 9.71 5.25
C ALA A 154 4.85 10.01 4.49
N ASN A 155 5.80 9.08 4.54
CA ASN A 155 7.04 9.15 3.79
C ASN A 155 6.77 8.94 2.29
N PRO A 156 7.02 9.93 1.41
CA PRO A 156 6.86 9.74 -0.01
C PRO A 156 7.95 8.83 -0.59
N PHE A 157 7.59 8.06 -1.60
CA PHE A 157 8.56 7.55 -2.56
C PHE A 157 9.12 8.72 -3.36
N ASP A 158 10.44 8.82 -3.38
CA ASP A 158 11.18 9.80 -4.17
C ASP A 158 12.20 9.05 -5.04
N VAL A 159 12.04 9.17 -6.36
CA VAL A 159 12.89 8.45 -7.33
C VAL A 159 14.36 8.85 -7.25
N LEU A 160 14.68 10.02 -6.68
CA LEU A 160 16.04 10.51 -6.52
C LEU A 160 16.65 10.11 -5.17
N GLU A 161 15.83 9.98 -4.12
CA GLU A 161 16.34 9.81 -2.75
C GLU A 161 16.08 8.41 -2.18
N SER A 162 14.93 7.78 -2.46
CA SER A 162 14.52 6.54 -1.80
C SER A 162 15.52 5.39 -1.96
N PHE A 163 16.19 5.31 -3.11
CA PHE A 163 17.20 4.29 -3.37
C PHE A 163 18.48 4.51 -2.55
N ASP A 164 18.90 5.77 -2.40
CA ASP A 164 20.06 6.12 -1.60
C ASP A 164 19.80 5.88 -0.11
N GLU A 165 18.59 6.17 0.37
CA GLU A 165 18.17 5.86 1.75
C GLU A 165 18.24 4.34 2.04
N VAL A 166 17.79 3.50 1.09
CA VAL A 166 17.91 2.04 1.20
C VAL A 166 19.37 1.59 1.23
N LYS A 167 20.23 2.21 0.41
CA LYS A 167 21.66 1.92 0.41
C LYS A 167 22.34 2.29 1.73
N VAL A 168 21.97 3.43 2.32
CA VAL A 168 22.45 3.87 3.65
C VAL A 168 21.94 2.93 4.75
N LEU A 169 20.68 2.48 4.66
CA LEU A 169 20.11 1.51 5.60
C LEU A 169 20.82 0.16 5.51
N LYS A 170 21.13 -0.30 4.28
CA LYS A 170 21.84 -1.58 4.07
C LYS A 170 23.23 -1.60 4.72
N ALA A 171 23.92 -0.47 4.81
CA ALA A 171 25.21 -0.38 5.50
C ALA A 171 25.11 -0.60 7.03
N GLN A 172 23.90 -0.57 7.60
CA GLN A 172 23.65 -0.68 9.04
C GLN A 172 22.97 -2.00 9.45
N CYS A 173 22.53 -2.80 8.46
CA CYS A 173 21.70 -3.98 8.66
C CYS A 173 22.18 -5.19 7.85
N ASP A 174 21.96 -6.38 8.39
CA ASP A 174 22.23 -7.66 7.71
C ASP A 174 21.24 -7.87 6.57
N TYR A 175 19.98 -7.50 6.79
CA TYR A 175 18.92 -7.58 5.78
C TYR A 175 18.09 -6.30 5.71
N VAL A 176 17.62 -5.95 4.51
CA VAL A 176 16.73 -4.79 4.30
C VAL A 176 15.45 -5.22 3.60
N ILE A 177 14.33 -4.79 4.15
CA ILE A 177 12.98 -4.98 3.64
C ILE A 177 12.43 -3.61 3.24
N VAL A 178 11.94 -3.50 2.01
CA VAL A 178 11.23 -2.32 1.51
C VAL A 178 9.74 -2.61 1.47
N LEU A 179 8.96 -1.79 2.17
CA LEU A 179 7.50 -1.81 2.12
C LEU A 179 7.05 -0.59 1.31
N TYR A 180 6.73 -0.83 0.04
CA TYR A 180 6.34 0.18 -0.93
C TYR A 180 4.82 0.20 -1.05
N HIS A 181 4.16 1.23 -0.54
CA HIS A 181 2.71 1.39 -0.64
C HIS A 181 2.34 2.14 -1.93
N GLY A 182 2.08 1.39 -2.99
CA GLY A 182 1.76 1.90 -4.32
C GLY A 182 1.53 0.81 -5.37
N GLY A 183 1.43 1.23 -6.63
CA GLY A 183 0.85 0.40 -7.69
C GLY A 183 -0.64 0.67 -7.86
N LYS A 184 -1.29 -0.06 -8.77
CA LYS A 184 -2.70 0.21 -9.08
C LYS A 184 -3.63 -0.79 -8.42
N GLU A 185 -4.60 -0.28 -7.65
CA GLU A 185 -5.72 -1.04 -7.10
C GLU A 185 -6.33 -2.01 -8.13
N PHE A 186 -6.52 -3.26 -7.71
CA PHE A 186 -7.11 -4.35 -8.49
C PHE A 186 -6.36 -4.71 -9.78
N TYR A 187 -5.10 -4.27 -9.91
CA TYR A 187 -4.19 -4.73 -10.95
C TYR A 187 -3.19 -5.73 -10.34
N ARG A 188 -3.24 -6.98 -10.84
CA ARG A 188 -2.47 -8.11 -10.30
C ARG A 188 -1.05 -8.25 -10.88
N TYR A 189 -0.65 -7.37 -11.79
CA TYR A 189 0.69 -7.31 -12.39
C TYR A 189 1.36 -5.98 -12.02
N PRO A 190 2.70 -5.86 -12.07
CA PRO A 190 3.34 -4.56 -11.95
C PRO A 190 3.11 -3.72 -13.21
N SER A 191 3.10 -2.39 -13.05
CA SER A 191 3.36 -1.52 -14.21
C SER A 191 4.83 -1.61 -14.61
N PRO A 192 5.21 -1.29 -15.87
CA PRO A 192 6.60 -1.28 -16.28
C PRO A 192 7.51 -0.39 -15.41
N MET A 193 6.99 0.73 -14.91
CA MET A 193 7.77 1.62 -14.03
C MET A 193 7.84 1.09 -12.60
N LEU A 194 6.77 0.50 -12.06
CA LEU A 194 6.80 -0.10 -10.72
C LEU A 194 7.81 -1.25 -10.67
N GLN A 195 7.84 -2.13 -11.68
CA GLN A 195 8.84 -3.19 -11.78
C GLN A 195 10.27 -2.62 -11.77
N LYS A 196 10.54 -1.57 -12.56
CA LYS A 196 11.84 -0.89 -12.58
C LYS A 196 12.22 -0.29 -11.22
N TYR A 197 11.28 0.32 -10.51
CA TYR A 197 11.55 0.86 -9.17
C TYR A 197 11.87 -0.25 -8.17
N CYS A 198 11.13 -1.37 -8.20
CA CYS A 198 11.41 -2.52 -7.34
C CYS A 198 12.77 -3.17 -7.64
N HIS A 199 13.13 -3.34 -8.92
CA HIS A 199 14.49 -3.77 -9.31
C HIS A 199 15.55 -2.83 -8.75
N LYS A 200 15.34 -1.51 -8.85
CA LYS A 200 16.29 -0.51 -8.35
C LYS A 200 16.43 -0.53 -6.82
N PHE A 201 15.38 -0.85 -6.07
CA PHE A 201 15.48 -1.09 -4.63
C PHE A 201 16.37 -2.30 -4.30
N VAL A 202 16.22 -3.40 -5.04
CA VAL A 202 17.08 -4.57 -4.89
C VAL A 202 18.54 -4.24 -5.24
N ASP A 203 18.77 -3.56 -6.36
CA ASP A 203 20.11 -3.07 -6.76
C ASP A 203 20.74 -2.16 -5.68
N SER A 204 19.93 -1.51 -4.86
CA SER A 204 20.37 -0.62 -3.77
C SER A 204 20.60 -1.34 -2.45
N GLY A 205 20.32 -2.64 -2.38
CA GLY A 205 20.60 -3.50 -1.23
C GLY A 205 19.39 -4.09 -0.52
N ALA A 206 18.18 -3.92 -1.05
CA ALA A 206 17.00 -4.57 -0.49
C ALA A 206 17.03 -6.09 -0.74
N ASN A 207 16.80 -6.88 0.31
CA ASN A 207 16.63 -8.34 0.21
C ASN A 207 15.19 -8.72 -0.14
N LEU A 208 14.23 -7.89 0.27
CA LEU A 208 12.81 -8.09 -0.01
C LEU A 208 12.15 -6.74 -0.30
N VAL A 209 11.41 -6.67 -1.41
CA VAL A 209 10.55 -5.53 -1.75
C VAL A 209 9.11 -6.01 -1.83
N ILE A 210 8.22 -5.42 -1.05
CA ILE A 210 6.80 -5.77 -1.03
C ILE A 210 6.00 -4.53 -1.42
N CYS A 211 5.24 -4.66 -2.50
CA CYS A 211 4.23 -3.67 -2.88
C CYS A 211 2.93 -3.94 -2.11
N GLN A 212 2.42 -2.91 -1.46
CA GLN A 212 1.12 -2.84 -0.77
C GLN A 212 0.26 -1.76 -1.47
N HIS A 213 -1.04 -1.61 -1.18
CA HIS A 213 -2.03 -0.72 -1.84
C HIS A 213 -2.93 -1.38 -2.91
N ASN A 214 -2.42 -2.33 -3.70
CA ASN A 214 -3.18 -2.85 -4.84
C ASN A 214 -4.42 -3.70 -4.44
N HIS A 215 -4.58 -4.01 -3.15
CA HIS A 215 -5.66 -4.78 -2.54
C HIS A 215 -5.92 -6.18 -3.16
N CYS A 216 -4.94 -6.74 -3.87
CA CYS A 216 -5.08 -8.06 -4.47
C CYS A 216 -3.77 -8.84 -4.52
N VAL A 217 -3.88 -10.17 -4.49
CA VAL A 217 -2.73 -11.05 -4.68
C VAL A 217 -2.20 -10.89 -6.10
N GLY A 218 -1.01 -10.29 -6.20
CA GLY A 218 -0.37 -9.98 -7.46
C GLY A 218 0.52 -11.11 -7.96
N SER A 219 1.81 -10.81 -8.10
CA SER A 219 2.86 -11.70 -8.64
C SER A 219 4.16 -11.57 -7.85
N ARG A 220 5.07 -12.51 -8.05
CA ARG A 220 6.43 -12.53 -7.49
C ARG A 220 7.48 -12.53 -8.57
N GLU A 221 8.61 -11.92 -8.26
CA GLU A 221 9.82 -12.00 -9.04
C GLU A 221 11.02 -12.17 -8.09
N ASP A 222 11.91 -13.11 -8.39
CA ASP A 222 13.23 -13.17 -7.77
C ASP A 222 14.24 -12.51 -8.72
N TYR A 223 14.95 -11.49 -8.26
CA TYR A 223 15.81 -10.64 -9.07
C TYR A 223 17.12 -10.36 -8.34
N GLN A 224 18.26 -10.69 -8.95
CA GLN A 224 19.61 -10.48 -8.40
C GLN A 224 19.80 -10.88 -6.92
N GLY A 225 19.16 -11.97 -6.49
CA GLY A 225 19.24 -12.47 -5.10
C GLY A 225 18.28 -11.80 -4.11
N GLY A 226 17.51 -10.79 -4.54
CA GLY A 226 16.38 -10.24 -3.81
C GLY A 226 15.05 -10.84 -4.25
N THR A 227 14.05 -10.78 -3.37
CA THR A 227 12.66 -11.15 -3.66
C THR A 227 11.80 -9.90 -3.82
N ILE A 228 10.91 -9.90 -4.81
CA ILE A 228 9.95 -8.83 -5.06
C ILE A 228 8.54 -9.42 -5.11
N ILE A 229 7.61 -8.83 -4.36
CA ILE A 229 6.20 -9.22 -4.32
C ILE A 229 5.34 -8.02 -4.71
N TYR A 230 4.66 -8.12 -5.85
CA TYR A 230 3.83 -7.06 -6.43
C TYR A 230 2.37 -7.13 -5.96
N GLY A 231 2.16 -7.12 -4.64
CA GLY A 231 0.82 -7.14 -4.04
C GLY A 231 0.50 -8.42 -3.26
N GLN A 232 0.22 -8.25 -1.98
CA GLN A 232 -0.11 -9.33 -1.05
C GLN A 232 -1.62 -9.54 -0.87
N GLY A 233 -2.49 -8.68 -1.41
CA GLY A 233 -3.90 -8.63 -1.01
C GLY A 233 -4.11 -7.86 0.29
N ASN A 234 -5.28 -7.99 0.92
CA ASN A 234 -5.59 -7.35 2.20
C ASN A 234 -5.44 -8.36 3.34
N PHE A 235 -4.78 -7.98 4.44
CA PHE A 235 -4.78 -8.83 5.62
C PHE A 235 -6.18 -8.83 6.24
N ILE A 236 -6.67 -7.65 6.63
CA ILE A 236 -8.07 -7.37 7.00
C ILE A 236 -8.41 -5.97 6.50
N PHE A 237 -9.20 -5.88 5.44
CA PHE A 237 -9.79 -4.63 4.99
C PHE A 237 -11.09 -4.96 4.29
N ASN A 238 -12.21 -4.84 4.99
CA ASN A 238 -13.53 -5.15 4.44
C ASN A 238 -14.38 -3.88 4.36
N SER A 239 -14.67 -3.43 3.15
CA SER A 239 -15.37 -2.17 2.88
C SER A 239 -16.34 -2.35 1.72
N ASP A 240 -17.41 -1.57 1.72
CA ASP A 240 -18.38 -1.49 0.61
C ASP A 240 -17.72 -1.11 -0.72
N PHE A 241 -16.55 -0.45 -0.66
CA PHE A 241 -15.71 -0.19 -1.83
C PHE A 241 -15.38 -1.46 -2.63
N TYR A 242 -15.30 -2.62 -1.96
CA TYR A 242 -14.94 -3.89 -2.59
C TYR A 242 -16.12 -4.71 -3.11
N VAL A 243 -17.37 -4.24 -3.01
CA VAL A 243 -18.57 -5.00 -3.43
C VAL A 243 -18.47 -5.48 -4.90
N ASN A 244 -17.90 -4.68 -5.78
CA ASN A 244 -17.70 -5.04 -7.19
C ASN A 244 -16.33 -5.66 -7.50
N HIS A 245 -15.50 -5.87 -6.48
CA HIS A 245 -14.11 -6.34 -6.60
C HIS A 245 -13.84 -7.60 -5.77
N GLN A 246 -14.89 -8.33 -5.40
CA GLN A 246 -14.83 -9.49 -4.49
C GLN A 246 -13.79 -10.54 -4.92
N GLU A 247 -13.65 -10.79 -6.23
CA GLU A 247 -12.64 -11.71 -6.74
C GLU A 247 -11.20 -11.24 -6.45
N PHE A 248 -10.95 -9.93 -6.45
CA PHE A 248 -9.61 -9.40 -6.20
C PHE A 248 -9.20 -9.45 -4.73
N VAL A 249 -10.18 -9.28 -3.82
CA VAL A 249 -9.95 -9.12 -2.37
C VAL A 249 -10.28 -10.38 -1.56
N LYS A 250 -10.66 -11.50 -2.20
CA LYS A 250 -11.03 -12.73 -1.48
C LYS A 250 -9.83 -13.39 -0.80
N ASP A 251 -8.66 -13.31 -1.43
CA ASP A 251 -7.43 -13.96 -0.98
C ASP A 251 -6.37 -12.91 -0.65
N ALA A 252 -5.47 -13.28 0.24
CA ALA A 252 -4.23 -12.58 0.50
C ALA A 252 -3.09 -13.56 0.78
N ILE A 253 -1.88 -13.04 0.84
CA ILE A 253 -0.67 -13.78 1.20
C ILE A 253 -0.07 -13.11 2.42
N LEU A 254 0.02 -13.86 3.52
CA LEU A 254 0.91 -13.52 4.62
C LEU A 254 2.33 -13.94 4.23
N VAL A 255 3.24 -12.98 4.14
CA VAL A 255 4.64 -13.28 3.78
C VAL A 255 5.38 -13.70 5.03
N THR A 256 5.89 -14.92 5.03
CA THR A 256 6.71 -15.47 6.11
C THR A 256 8.18 -15.23 5.80
N ILE A 257 8.93 -14.79 6.80
CA ILE A 257 10.36 -14.59 6.69
C ILE A 257 11.04 -15.38 7.80
N ASP A 258 11.85 -16.35 7.40
CA ASP A 258 12.73 -17.11 8.27
C ASP A 258 14.16 -16.60 8.08
N VAL A 259 14.74 -16.04 9.16
CA VAL A 259 16.05 -15.40 9.12
C VAL A 259 16.99 -16.07 10.09
N THR A 260 18.18 -16.38 9.58
CA THR A 260 19.37 -16.75 10.34
C THR A 260 20.49 -15.78 9.97
N LYS A 261 21.68 -15.96 10.54
CA LYS A 261 22.84 -15.14 10.18
C LYS A 261 23.29 -15.33 8.73
N ASP A 262 23.03 -16.53 8.18
CA ASP A 262 23.53 -16.96 6.88
C ASP A 262 22.41 -17.07 5.83
N ASP A 263 21.14 -16.96 6.23
CA ASP A 263 20.00 -17.25 5.36
C ASP A 263 18.81 -16.32 5.62
N PHE A 264 18.11 -15.96 4.55
CA PHE A 264 16.93 -15.10 4.53
C PHE A 264 15.91 -15.70 3.57
N VAL A 265 14.98 -16.49 4.13
CA VAL A 265 14.02 -17.27 3.35
C VAL A 265 12.67 -16.59 3.37
N VAL A 266 12.15 -16.26 2.18
CA VAL A 266 10.84 -15.64 1.99
C VAL A 266 9.86 -16.67 1.42
N SER A 267 8.78 -16.92 2.15
CA SER A 267 7.71 -17.85 1.75
C SER A 267 6.33 -17.19 1.79
N GLU A 268 5.40 -17.70 0.98
CA GLU A 268 4.02 -17.24 0.92
C GLU A 268 3.08 -18.18 1.67
N LEU A 269 2.36 -17.64 2.66
CA LEU A 269 1.29 -18.34 3.38
C LEU A 269 -0.07 -17.75 2.97
N PRO A 270 -0.85 -18.42 2.10
CA PRO A 270 -2.15 -17.91 1.70
C PRO A 270 -3.13 -17.83 2.87
N ILE A 271 -3.88 -16.73 2.90
CA ILE A 271 -4.97 -16.49 3.84
C ILE A 271 -6.24 -16.12 3.07
N ARG A 272 -7.39 -16.42 3.67
CA ARG A 272 -8.71 -16.23 3.06
C ARG A 272 -9.51 -15.24 3.90
N ARG A 273 -10.03 -14.20 3.24
CA ARG A 273 -10.94 -13.24 3.87
C ARG A 273 -12.21 -13.95 4.34
N THR A 274 -12.68 -13.59 5.53
CA THR A 274 -13.97 -13.98 6.09
C THR A 274 -14.89 -12.76 6.17
N ASP A 275 -16.13 -12.92 6.64
CA ASP A 275 -17.05 -11.79 6.76
C ASP A 275 -16.51 -10.68 7.67
N ASN A 276 -15.84 -11.06 8.76
CA ASN A 276 -15.39 -10.12 9.80
C ASN A 276 -13.86 -9.99 9.90
N GLY A 277 -13.09 -10.72 9.11
CA GLY A 277 -11.63 -10.71 9.22
C GLY A 277 -10.96 -11.63 8.20
N THR A 278 -10.04 -12.47 8.67
CA THR A 278 -9.28 -13.40 7.83
C THR A 278 -9.05 -14.71 8.57
N ARG A 279 -8.59 -15.73 7.85
CA ARG A 279 -8.13 -17.00 8.42
C ARG A 279 -7.07 -17.60 7.53
N LEU A 280 -6.36 -18.60 8.05
CA LEU A 280 -5.53 -19.46 7.21
C LEU A 280 -6.38 -20.06 6.09
N ALA A 281 -5.84 -20.04 4.86
CA ALA A 281 -6.50 -20.69 3.74
C ALA A 281 -6.46 -22.22 3.94
N THR A 282 -7.55 -22.90 3.56
CA THR A 282 -7.54 -24.37 3.46
C THR A 282 -6.55 -24.80 2.37
N GLU A 283 -6.12 -26.06 2.39
CA GLU A 283 -5.17 -26.59 1.41
C GLU A 283 -5.62 -26.37 -0.05
N THR A 284 -6.91 -26.56 -0.33
CA THR A 284 -7.51 -26.32 -1.65
C THR A 284 -7.45 -24.84 -2.03
N GLU A 285 -7.86 -23.94 -1.14
CA GLU A 285 -7.82 -22.48 -1.36
C GLU A 285 -6.39 -21.98 -1.57
N ALA A 286 -5.45 -22.48 -0.76
CA ALA A 286 -4.03 -22.17 -0.86
C ALA A 286 -3.45 -22.63 -2.20
N THR A 287 -3.78 -23.85 -2.64
CA THR A 287 -3.33 -24.39 -3.92
C THR A 287 -3.86 -23.58 -5.10
N GLU A 288 -5.13 -23.20 -5.09
CA GLU A 288 -5.73 -22.35 -6.12
C GLU A 288 -5.04 -20.98 -6.20
N THR A 289 -4.89 -20.33 -5.04
CA THR A 289 -4.27 -19.01 -4.92
C THR A 289 -2.83 -19.03 -5.43
N LEU A 290 -2.02 -19.98 -4.96
CA LEU A 290 -0.61 -20.11 -5.33
C LEU A 290 -0.43 -20.52 -6.78
N LYS A 291 -1.33 -21.33 -7.35
CA LYS A 291 -1.29 -21.66 -8.79
C LYS A 291 -1.48 -20.41 -9.64
N ALA A 292 -2.48 -19.59 -9.32
CA ALA A 292 -2.74 -18.35 -10.05
C ALA A 292 -1.61 -17.32 -9.84
N TYR A 293 -1.10 -17.22 -8.61
CA TYR A 293 0.05 -16.37 -8.26
C TYR A 293 1.30 -16.75 -9.06
N ARG A 294 1.71 -18.03 -9.04
CA ARG A 294 2.87 -18.53 -9.79
C ARG A 294 2.73 -18.34 -11.30
N LYS A 295 1.53 -18.55 -11.84
CA LYS A 295 1.27 -18.27 -13.26
C LYS A 295 1.61 -16.81 -13.60
N ARG A 296 1.10 -15.86 -12.82
CA ARG A 296 1.40 -14.43 -13.02
C ARG A 296 2.89 -14.13 -12.83
N SER A 297 3.53 -14.75 -11.85
CA SER A 297 4.98 -14.64 -11.63
C SER A 297 5.81 -15.10 -12.84
N GLU A 298 5.39 -16.14 -13.56
CA GLU A 298 6.06 -16.57 -14.79
C GLU A 298 5.80 -15.60 -15.96
N GLU A 299 4.58 -15.08 -16.08
CA GLU A 299 4.21 -14.16 -17.16
C GLU A 299 4.99 -12.84 -17.10
N ILE A 300 5.25 -12.31 -15.90
CA ILE A 300 5.97 -11.03 -15.73
C ILE A 300 7.48 -11.10 -16.00
N LYS A 301 8.03 -12.30 -16.22
CA LYS A 301 9.42 -12.48 -16.66
C LYS A 301 9.64 -12.03 -18.10
N ASP A 302 8.58 -11.97 -18.90
CA ASP A 302 8.62 -11.40 -20.25
C ASP A 302 8.32 -9.88 -20.20
N PRO A 303 9.32 -9.00 -20.47
CA PRO A 303 9.10 -7.56 -20.49
C PRO A 303 8.03 -7.13 -21.49
N HIS A 304 7.87 -7.87 -22.60
CA HIS A 304 6.82 -7.57 -23.58
C HIS A 304 5.43 -7.80 -22.99
N PHE A 305 5.23 -8.91 -22.28
CA PHE A 305 3.99 -9.20 -21.56
C PHE A 305 3.64 -8.09 -20.57
N VAL A 306 4.59 -7.63 -19.76
CA VAL A 306 4.36 -6.56 -18.76
C VAL A 306 3.89 -5.27 -19.43
N ILE A 307 4.58 -4.85 -20.50
CA ILE A 307 4.22 -3.64 -21.26
C ILE A 307 2.83 -3.77 -21.90
N GLN A 308 2.57 -4.89 -22.57
CA GLN A 308 1.31 -5.11 -23.28
C GLN A 308 0.13 -5.23 -22.32
N SER A 309 0.29 -5.97 -21.23
CA SER A 309 -0.75 -6.13 -20.19
C SER A 309 -1.10 -4.80 -19.52
N TYR A 310 -0.10 -3.94 -19.29
CA TYR A 310 -0.36 -2.63 -18.69
C TYR A 310 -1.02 -1.68 -19.68
N LYS A 311 -0.66 -1.75 -20.97
CA LYS A 311 -1.34 -1.01 -22.03
C LYS A 311 -2.82 -1.40 -22.12
N ASP A 312 -3.12 -2.70 -22.17
CA ASP A 312 -4.50 -3.19 -22.24
C ASP A 312 -5.30 -2.74 -21.00
N PHE A 313 -4.68 -2.79 -19.83
CA PHE A 313 -5.28 -2.27 -18.60
C PHE A 313 -5.51 -0.75 -18.67
N ALA A 314 -4.55 0.03 -19.18
CA ALA A 314 -4.68 1.48 -19.34
C ALA A 314 -5.83 1.87 -20.28
N ASP A 315 -6.03 1.11 -21.38
CA ASP A 315 -7.11 1.34 -22.34
C ASP A 315 -8.51 1.20 -21.69
N THR A 316 -8.65 0.35 -20.67
CA THR A 316 -9.90 0.25 -19.90
C THR A 316 -10.16 1.43 -18.96
N HIS A 317 -9.13 2.20 -18.61
CA HIS A 317 -9.19 3.29 -17.62
C HIS A 317 -9.15 4.69 -18.24
N VAL A 318 -8.54 4.84 -19.42
CA VAL A 318 -8.23 6.15 -20.01
C VAL A 318 -9.46 7.05 -20.13
N LYS A 319 -10.61 6.51 -20.55
CA LYS A 319 -11.87 7.28 -20.68
C LYS A 319 -12.34 7.82 -19.33
N ARG A 320 -12.16 7.05 -18.25
CA ARG A 320 -12.51 7.49 -16.90
C ARG A 320 -11.62 8.66 -16.47
N TYR A 321 -10.30 8.55 -16.67
CA TYR A 321 -9.36 9.62 -16.31
C TYR A 321 -9.57 10.89 -17.14
N LEU A 322 -9.75 10.77 -18.45
CA LEU A 322 -10.01 11.90 -19.33
C LEU A 322 -11.29 12.67 -18.96
N ARG A 323 -12.33 11.96 -18.48
CA ARG A 323 -13.55 12.60 -17.98
C ARG A 323 -13.28 13.52 -16.80
N GLU A 324 -12.31 13.20 -15.94
CA GLU A 324 -11.99 14.03 -14.78
C GLU A 324 -11.39 15.40 -15.20
N PHE A 325 -10.70 15.47 -16.34
CA PHE A 325 -10.22 16.74 -16.92
C PHE A 325 -11.34 17.65 -17.43
N LEU A 326 -12.51 17.10 -17.74
CA LEU A 326 -13.68 17.90 -18.16
C LEU A 326 -14.47 18.48 -16.96
N GLY A 327 -14.13 18.08 -15.74
CA GLY A 327 -14.82 18.49 -14.52
C GLY A 327 -16.09 17.70 -14.23
N ARG A 328 -16.65 17.93 -13.03
CA ARG A 328 -17.79 17.18 -12.48
C ARG A 328 -19.07 18.01 -12.33
N SER A 329 -19.15 19.16 -12.98
CA SER A 329 -20.32 20.04 -12.84
C SER A 329 -21.61 19.34 -13.29
N PHE A 330 -22.74 19.73 -12.71
CA PHE A 330 -24.05 19.21 -13.12
C PHE A 330 -24.28 19.37 -14.63
N ILE A 331 -23.82 20.51 -15.19
CA ILE A 331 -23.90 20.80 -16.63
C ILE A 331 -23.11 19.77 -17.44
N VAL A 332 -21.84 19.53 -17.08
CA VAL A 332 -20.99 18.54 -17.77
C VAL A 332 -21.62 17.15 -17.67
N ARG A 333 -22.17 16.78 -16.52
CA ARG A 333 -22.87 15.50 -16.34
C ARG A 333 -24.13 15.39 -17.20
N ALA A 334 -24.95 16.45 -17.26
CA ALA A 334 -26.17 16.49 -18.06
C ALA A 334 -25.85 16.41 -19.56
N ILE A 335 -24.88 17.20 -20.04
CA ILE A 335 -24.41 17.15 -21.43
C ILE A 335 -23.85 15.76 -21.73
N ASN A 336 -23.05 15.19 -20.84
CA ASN A 336 -22.48 13.86 -21.05
C ASN A 336 -23.58 12.78 -21.10
N ALA A 337 -24.65 12.92 -20.33
CA ALA A 337 -25.82 12.03 -20.42
C ALA A 337 -26.55 12.19 -21.77
N LEU A 338 -26.76 13.42 -22.23
CA LEU A 338 -27.40 13.72 -23.52
C LEU A 338 -26.61 13.18 -24.72
N LEU A 339 -25.27 13.24 -24.65
CA LEU A 339 -24.37 12.80 -25.72
C LEU A 339 -24.00 11.31 -25.62
N GLY A 340 -24.77 10.50 -24.89
CA GLY A 340 -24.53 9.06 -24.79
C GLY A 340 -23.17 8.70 -24.18
N ARG A 341 -22.68 9.54 -23.25
CA ARG A 341 -21.39 9.41 -22.56
C ARG A 341 -20.15 9.61 -23.45
N LYS A 342 -20.30 10.20 -24.63
CA LYS A 342 -19.21 10.49 -25.59
C LYS A 342 -18.67 11.91 -25.53
N LEU A 343 -18.98 12.67 -24.47
CA LEU A 343 -18.56 14.08 -24.36
C LEU A 343 -17.04 14.25 -24.46
N VAL A 344 -16.27 13.33 -23.87
CA VAL A 344 -14.79 13.31 -23.97
C VAL A 344 -14.32 13.21 -25.41
N GLU A 345 -14.93 12.33 -26.20
CA GLU A 345 -14.58 12.10 -27.61
C GLU A 345 -14.94 13.32 -28.49
N LEU A 346 -15.91 14.14 -28.06
CA LEU A 346 -16.34 15.34 -28.78
C LEU A 346 -15.51 16.58 -28.44
N ILE A 347 -15.08 16.73 -27.19
CA ILE A 347 -14.34 17.92 -26.73
C ILE A 347 -12.83 17.76 -26.93
N LEU A 348 -12.28 16.57 -26.65
CA LEU A 348 -10.84 16.35 -26.73
C LEU A 348 -10.48 15.84 -28.12
N GLY A 349 -9.93 16.75 -28.94
CA GLY A 349 -9.33 16.40 -30.22
C GLY A 349 -7.89 15.89 -30.09
N ARG A 350 -7.29 15.48 -31.22
CA ARG A 350 -5.91 14.98 -31.28
C ARG A 350 -4.90 15.94 -30.64
N THR A 351 -5.05 17.24 -30.89
CA THR A 351 -4.16 18.27 -30.32
C THR A 351 -4.30 18.39 -28.80
N SER A 352 -5.51 18.25 -28.26
CA SER A 352 -5.75 18.25 -26.81
C SER A 352 -5.08 17.05 -26.13
N TYR A 353 -5.17 15.86 -26.72
CA TYR A 353 -4.46 14.68 -26.20
C TYR A 353 -2.95 14.85 -26.20
N LEU A 354 -2.37 15.37 -27.30
CA LEU A 354 -0.94 15.67 -27.38
C LEU A 354 -0.49 16.73 -26.37
N ALA A 355 -1.32 17.74 -26.12
CA ALA A 355 -1.04 18.76 -25.11
C ALA A 355 -1.05 18.17 -23.70
N ILE A 356 -2.08 17.38 -23.35
CA ILE A 356 -2.16 16.68 -22.06
C ILE A 356 -0.95 15.75 -21.89
N GLN A 357 -0.63 14.96 -22.91
CA GLN A 357 0.52 14.07 -22.89
C GLN A 357 1.82 14.85 -22.66
N ASN A 358 2.06 15.92 -23.41
CA ASN A 358 3.25 16.76 -23.23
C ASN A 358 3.30 17.41 -21.84
N TYR A 359 2.17 17.81 -21.26
CA TYR A 359 2.12 18.34 -19.89
C TYR A 359 2.40 17.29 -18.82
N LEU A 360 2.16 16.01 -19.09
CA LEU A 360 2.40 14.93 -18.13
C LEU A 360 3.78 14.29 -18.30
N GLU A 361 4.29 14.18 -19.52
CA GLU A 361 5.56 13.52 -19.85
C GLU A 361 6.77 14.46 -19.72
N CYS A 362 6.66 15.71 -20.17
CA CYS A 362 7.78 16.65 -20.06
C CYS A 362 7.88 17.16 -18.63
N GLU A 363 9.02 16.94 -17.98
CA GLU A 363 9.25 17.20 -16.55
C GLU A 363 8.99 18.67 -16.21
N ALA A 364 9.50 19.60 -17.03
CA ALA A 364 9.32 21.03 -16.82
C ALA A 364 7.84 21.46 -16.94
N HIS A 365 7.10 20.92 -17.92
CA HIS A 365 5.69 21.23 -18.07
C HIS A 365 4.85 20.59 -16.96
N HIS A 366 5.17 19.36 -16.57
CA HIS A 366 4.51 18.64 -15.47
C HIS A 366 4.65 19.43 -14.17
N GLU A 367 5.87 19.79 -13.79
CA GLU A 367 6.14 20.54 -12.56
C GLU A 367 5.34 21.84 -12.52
N LEU A 368 5.39 22.62 -13.61
CA LEU A 368 4.68 23.88 -13.72
C LEU A 368 3.16 23.70 -13.63
N PHE A 369 2.60 22.74 -14.38
CA PHE A 369 1.17 22.46 -14.41
C PHE A 369 0.66 21.97 -13.05
N LEU A 370 1.36 21.02 -12.44
CA LEU A 370 1.02 20.48 -11.12
C LEU A 370 1.10 21.56 -10.04
N ARG A 371 2.12 22.42 -10.07
CA ARG A 371 2.24 23.55 -9.14
C ARG A 371 1.08 24.55 -9.31
N GLY A 372 0.71 24.84 -10.56
CA GLY A 372 -0.46 25.66 -10.89
C GLY A 372 -1.75 25.10 -10.27
N ILE A 373 -2.05 23.82 -10.48
CA ILE A 373 -3.23 23.15 -9.91
C ILE A 373 -3.21 23.18 -8.38
N LYS A 374 -2.07 22.84 -7.76
CA LYS A 374 -1.93 22.85 -6.28
C LYS A 374 -2.20 24.24 -5.69
N ASN A 375 -1.83 25.32 -6.38
CA ASN A 375 -2.09 26.69 -5.92
C ASN A 375 -3.57 27.06 -6.00
N ILE A 376 -4.31 26.53 -6.97
CA ILE A 376 -5.76 26.74 -7.09
C ILE A 376 -6.49 26.06 -5.93
N ASN A 377 -6.13 24.82 -5.61
CA ASN A 377 -6.78 24.03 -4.55
C ASN A 377 -6.50 24.51 -3.11
N LYS A 378 -5.56 25.44 -2.92
CA LYS A 378 -5.23 26.03 -1.61
C LYS A 378 -5.93 27.35 -1.32
N LYS A 379 -6.59 27.94 -2.33
CA LYS A 379 -7.45 29.12 -2.17
C LYS A 379 -8.86 28.67 -1.84
#